data_AF-A0A2K5C246-F1
#
_entry.id   AF-A0A2K5C246-F1
#
_cell.length_a   1.000
_cell.length_b   1.000
_cell.length_c   1.000
_cell.angle_alpha   90.00
_cell.angle_beta   90.00
_cell.angle_gamma   90.00
#
_symmetry.space_group_name_H-M   'P 1'
#
loop_
_entity.id
_entity.type
_entity.pdbx_description
1 polymer ?
#
loop_
_entity_poly.entity_id
_entity_poly.type
_entity_poly.pdbx_seq_one_letter_code
_entity_poly.pdbx_strand_id
1 'polypeptide(L)'
;MWSHRKFSAPRHGHLGFLPHKRSRRHRGKVKTWPRDDPSQPVHLTAFLGYKAGMTHTLREVHRPGLKISKREEVEAVTIVETPPLVVVGVVGYVATPRGLRSFKTIFAEHLSDECRRRFYKDWHRSKKKAFTKACKRWRDTDGKKQLQKDFAAMKKYCKVIRVIVHTQMKLLPFRQKKAHIMEIQLNGGTVAEKVAWAQARLEKQVPVHSVFSQSEVIDVIAVTKGRGVKGVTSRWHTKKLPRKTHKGLRKVACIGAWHPARVGCSIARAGQKGYHHRTELNKKIYRIGRGIHMEDGKLVKNNASTNYDVTAKSITPLGGFPHYGEVNNDFVMLKGCIAGTKKRVITLRKSLLVHHSRQALENIELKFIDTTSKFGHGRFQTAQEKRAFMVSCVPHPCSSLGLPFHIQPARVGKLELAGTPLRSSAGETFFLFFETEGTGAILAYCNLHLLGSSDSPASAS
;
A
#
# COMPACT_ATOMS: atom_id res chain seq x y z
N MET A 1 -18.21 52.58 -10.18
CA MET A 1 -17.97 52.31 -8.75
C MET A 1 -17.95 50.80 -8.52
N TRP A 2 -16.80 50.18 -8.26
CA TRP A 2 -16.71 48.74 -7.93
C TRP A 2 -16.64 48.63 -6.41
N SER A 3 -17.78 48.46 -5.74
CA SER A 3 -17.87 48.37 -4.29
C SER A 3 -17.76 46.91 -3.84
N HIS A 4 -18.86 46.15 -3.95
CA HIS A 4 -18.95 44.76 -3.53
C HIS A 4 -19.03 43.83 -4.75
N ARG A 5 -18.88 42.53 -4.49
CA ARG A 5 -19.01 41.50 -5.54
C ARG A 5 -20.47 41.45 -6.02
N LYS A 6 -20.72 41.82 -7.28
CA LYS A 6 -22.08 41.88 -7.89
C LYS A 6 -22.91 40.60 -7.75
N PHE A 7 -22.27 39.43 -7.87
CA PHE A 7 -22.93 38.12 -7.71
C PHE A 7 -22.22 37.30 -6.63
N SER A 8 -22.96 36.81 -5.65
CA SER A 8 -22.46 35.89 -4.64
C SER A 8 -22.04 34.57 -5.29
N ALA A 9 -20.97 33.97 -4.80
CA ALA A 9 -20.62 32.60 -5.15
C ALA A 9 -19.77 31.97 -4.05
N PRO A 10 -19.84 30.65 -3.88
CA PRO A 10 -19.06 29.96 -2.88
C PRO A 10 -17.57 30.09 -3.14
N ARG A 11 -16.80 29.92 -2.07
CA ARG A 11 -15.35 29.96 -2.11
C ARG A 11 -14.78 28.73 -2.84
N HIS A 12 -13.73 28.94 -3.60
CA HIS A 12 -12.94 27.84 -4.19
C HIS A 12 -12.02 27.19 -3.16
N GLY A 13 -12.32 25.93 -2.82
CA GLY A 13 -11.51 25.07 -1.97
C GLY A 13 -11.61 25.34 -0.46
N HIS A 14 -11.32 24.30 0.31
CA HIS A 14 -11.56 24.25 1.75
C HIS A 14 -10.30 24.65 2.55
N LEU A 15 -10.43 25.65 3.44
CA LEU A 15 -9.31 26.21 4.20
C LEU A 15 -8.80 25.30 5.31
N GLY A 16 -9.63 24.43 5.89
CA GLY A 16 -9.22 23.48 6.94
C GLY A 16 -8.21 22.42 6.48
N PHE A 17 -7.91 22.35 5.17
CA PHE A 17 -6.85 21.50 4.65
C PHE A 17 -5.55 22.25 4.35
N LEU A 18 -5.50 23.57 4.58
CA LEU A 18 -4.23 24.30 4.62
C LEU A 18 -3.40 23.82 5.83
N PRO A 19 -2.07 23.70 5.68
CA PRO A 19 -1.27 23.99 4.49
C PRO A 19 -1.32 22.86 3.42
N HIS A 20 -1.51 23.26 2.15
CA HIS A 20 -1.42 22.36 0.99
C HIS A 20 0.04 22.06 0.59
N LYS A 21 0.76 21.35 1.45
CA LYS A 21 2.17 20.92 1.27
C LYS A 21 2.31 19.40 1.18
N ARG A 22 3.49 18.92 0.75
CA ARG A 22 3.82 17.49 0.75
C ARG A 22 3.79 16.96 2.19
N SER A 23 3.16 15.81 2.40
CA SER A 23 3.20 15.09 3.67
C SER A 23 4.65 14.70 3.98
N ARG A 24 5.12 15.01 5.20
CA ARG A 24 6.46 14.62 5.67
C ARG A 24 6.58 13.10 5.83
N ARG A 25 5.48 12.44 6.19
CA ARG A 25 5.41 10.98 6.34
C ARG A 25 4.82 10.36 5.07
N HIS A 26 5.39 9.25 4.64
CA HIS A 26 4.85 8.46 3.54
C HIS A 26 3.61 7.65 3.97
N ARG A 27 3.57 7.19 5.23
CA ARG A 27 2.43 6.52 5.83
C ARG A 27 1.43 7.54 6.40
N GLY A 28 0.14 7.22 6.32
CA GLY A 28 -0.90 7.86 7.11
C GLY A 28 -0.62 7.79 8.62
N LYS A 29 -0.43 8.93 9.29
CA LYS A 29 -0.34 8.96 10.76
C LYS A 29 -1.76 8.97 11.34
N VAL A 30 -2.06 8.05 12.25
CA VAL A 30 -3.23 8.17 13.13
C VAL A 30 -2.98 9.34 14.08
N LYS A 31 -3.76 10.41 13.96
CA LYS A 31 -3.64 11.59 14.84
C LYS A 31 -4.50 11.45 16.09
N THR A 32 -5.64 10.79 15.96
CA THR A 32 -6.63 10.59 17.02
C THR A 32 -7.04 9.13 17.01
N TRP A 33 -7.10 8.51 18.17
CA TRP A 33 -7.55 7.12 18.34
C TRP A 33 -9.01 7.10 18.79
N PRO A 34 -9.75 6.00 18.57
CA PRO A 34 -11.06 5.82 19.18
C PRO A 34 -10.97 6.01 20.70
N ARG A 35 -12.02 6.58 21.30
CA ARG A 35 -12.09 6.74 22.76
C ARG A 35 -12.06 5.35 23.41
N ASP A 36 -11.38 5.30 24.54
CA ASP A 36 -11.17 4.06 25.28
C ASP A 36 -12.33 3.84 26.25
N ASP A 37 -12.83 2.62 26.29
CA ASP A 37 -13.97 2.20 27.10
C ASP A 37 -13.54 0.92 27.86
N PRO A 38 -13.29 1.01 29.18
CA PRO A 38 -12.82 -0.13 29.97
C PRO A 38 -13.79 -1.31 30.04
N SER A 39 -15.09 -1.11 29.74
CA SER A 39 -16.09 -2.18 29.79
C SER A 39 -15.94 -3.20 28.65
N GLN A 40 -15.35 -2.78 27.53
CA GLN A 40 -15.15 -3.63 26.37
C GLN A 40 -13.92 -4.54 26.53
N PRO A 41 -13.88 -5.72 25.88
CA PRO A 41 -12.68 -6.55 25.88
C PRO A 41 -11.49 -5.84 25.22
N VAL A 42 -10.28 -6.18 25.64
CA VAL A 42 -9.04 -5.62 25.10
C VAL A 42 -8.92 -5.93 23.60
N HIS A 43 -8.85 -4.90 22.77
CA HIS A 43 -8.77 -5.02 21.31
C HIS A 43 -7.88 -3.95 20.67
N LEU A 44 -7.46 -4.23 19.43
CA LEU A 44 -6.71 -3.28 18.60
C LEU A 44 -7.65 -2.34 17.85
N THR A 45 -7.19 -1.10 17.64
CA THR A 45 -7.99 -0.02 17.05
C THR A 45 -7.60 0.34 15.62
N ALA A 46 -6.52 -0.22 15.09
CA ALA A 46 -6.06 0.05 13.73
C ALA A 46 -5.26 -1.11 13.15
N PHE A 47 -5.03 -1.05 11.83
CA PHE A 47 -4.27 -2.01 11.06
C PHE A 47 -3.54 -1.32 9.90
N LEU A 48 -2.58 -2.01 9.28
CA LEU A 48 -1.93 -1.57 8.04
C LEU A 48 -2.23 -2.53 6.91
N GLY A 49 -2.61 -1.96 5.78
CA GLY A 49 -2.73 -2.69 4.53
C GLY A 49 -2.06 -1.95 3.38
N TYR A 50 -2.11 -2.55 2.20
CA TYR A 50 -1.54 -2.02 0.98
C TYR A 50 -2.62 -1.99 -0.10
N LYS A 51 -2.82 -0.81 -0.69
CA LYS A 51 -3.82 -0.65 -1.75
C LYS A 51 -3.40 -1.44 -2.99
N ALA A 52 -4.14 -2.51 -3.30
CA ALA A 52 -3.87 -3.38 -4.43
C ALA A 52 -4.44 -2.79 -5.73
N GLY A 53 -5.77 -2.62 -5.75
CA GLY A 53 -6.49 -2.13 -6.91
C GLY A 53 -7.95 -1.88 -6.60
N MET A 54 -8.76 -1.74 -7.63
CA MET A 54 -10.20 -1.56 -7.52
C MET A 54 -10.90 -2.53 -8.47
N THR A 55 -12.06 -2.99 -8.06
CA THR A 55 -13.01 -3.73 -8.90
C THR A 55 -14.42 -3.24 -8.58
N HIS A 56 -15.44 -3.88 -9.13
CA HIS A 56 -16.83 -3.66 -8.74
C HIS A 56 -17.47 -4.96 -8.25
N THR A 57 -18.50 -4.81 -7.44
CA THR A 57 -19.28 -5.90 -6.88
C THR A 57 -20.76 -5.65 -7.12
N LEU A 58 -21.52 -6.72 -7.22
CA LEU A 58 -22.97 -6.69 -7.26
C LEU A 58 -23.49 -7.21 -5.93
N ARG A 59 -24.42 -6.45 -5.34
CA ARG A 59 -25.16 -6.86 -4.14
C ARG A 59 -26.60 -6.40 -4.21
N GLU A 60 -27.46 -7.03 -3.44
CA GLU A 60 -28.80 -6.53 -3.21
C GLU A 60 -28.79 -5.45 -2.13
N VAL A 61 -29.64 -4.43 -2.29
CA VAL A 61 -29.74 -3.33 -1.33
C VAL A 61 -30.97 -3.50 -0.45
N HIS A 62 -30.76 -3.67 0.86
CA HIS A 62 -31.84 -3.79 1.83
C HIS A 62 -32.02 -2.46 2.58
N ARG A 63 -32.69 -1.49 1.94
CA ARG A 63 -32.98 -0.18 2.52
C ARG A 63 -34.43 0.23 2.28
N PRO A 64 -35.33 0.00 3.26
CA PRO A 64 -36.75 0.29 3.08
C PRO A 64 -36.97 1.78 2.79
N GLY A 65 -37.87 2.06 1.85
CA GLY A 65 -38.19 3.42 1.39
C GLY A 65 -37.36 3.94 0.20
N LEU A 66 -36.30 3.23 -0.21
CA LEU A 66 -35.57 3.57 -1.43
C LEU A 66 -36.13 2.83 -2.66
N LYS A 67 -36.17 3.51 -3.82
CA LYS A 67 -36.54 2.89 -5.11
C LYS A 67 -35.64 1.70 -5.50
N ILE A 68 -34.41 1.69 -5.00
CA ILE A 68 -33.39 0.65 -5.24
C ILE A 68 -33.50 -0.51 -4.23
N SER A 69 -34.38 -0.41 -3.23
CA SER A 69 -34.56 -1.49 -2.26
C SER A 69 -34.97 -2.79 -2.95
N LYS A 70 -34.38 -3.92 -2.53
CA LYS A 70 -34.57 -5.27 -3.13
C LYS A 70 -34.17 -5.33 -4.61
N ARG A 71 -33.36 -4.40 -5.09
CA ARG A 71 -32.73 -4.43 -6.41
C ARG A 71 -31.23 -4.58 -6.26
N GLU A 72 -30.63 -5.06 -7.33
CA GLU A 72 -29.19 -5.26 -7.41
C GLU A 72 -28.52 -3.94 -7.78
N GLU A 73 -27.48 -3.59 -7.03
CA GLU A 73 -26.66 -2.40 -7.25
C GLU A 73 -25.22 -2.82 -7.52
N VAL A 74 -24.64 -2.25 -8.57
CA VAL A 74 -23.21 -2.41 -8.87
C VAL A 74 -22.45 -1.28 -8.18
N GLU A 75 -21.60 -1.65 -7.22
CA GLU A 75 -20.81 -0.70 -6.45
C GLU A 75 -19.31 -0.93 -6.65
N ALA A 76 -18.58 0.16 -6.85
CA ALA A 76 -17.12 0.10 -6.93
C ALA A 76 -16.53 -0.19 -5.55
N VAL A 77 -15.52 -1.05 -5.50
CA VAL A 77 -14.78 -1.41 -4.29
C VAL A 77 -13.27 -1.27 -4.48
N THR A 78 -12.56 -0.95 -3.41
CA THR A 78 -11.10 -0.98 -3.37
C THR A 78 -10.62 -2.19 -2.58
N ILE A 79 -9.67 -2.93 -3.15
CA ILE A 79 -9.00 -4.05 -2.48
C ILE A 79 -7.74 -3.56 -1.78
N VAL A 80 -7.66 -3.84 -0.48
CA VAL A 80 -6.50 -3.54 0.36
C VAL A 80 -5.94 -4.86 0.88
N GLU A 81 -4.77 -5.27 0.42
CA GLU A 81 -4.09 -6.46 0.94
C GLU A 81 -3.51 -6.18 2.32
N THR A 82 -3.81 -7.05 3.27
CA THR A 82 -3.55 -6.90 4.70
C THR A 82 -2.77 -8.13 5.20
N PRO A 83 -1.46 -8.23 4.91
CA PRO A 83 -0.65 -9.29 5.50
C PRO A 83 -0.68 -9.17 7.03
N PRO A 84 -0.52 -10.29 7.76
CA PRO A 84 -0.56 -10.27 9.22
C PRO A 84 0.50 -9.32 9.79
N LEU A 85 0.14 -8.61 10.86
CA LEU A 85 1.06 -7.71 11.55
C LEU A 85 1.80 -8.48 12.64
N VAL A 86 3.09 -8.21 12.82
CA VAL A 86 3.86 -8.76 13.94
C VAL A 86 3.96 -7.71 15.03
N VAL A 87 3.60 -8.09 16.25
CA VAL A 87 3.76 -7.25 17.43
C VAL A 87 5.21 -7.37 17.93
N VAL A 88 5.92 -6.25 18.00
CA VAL A 88 7.36 -6.22 18.35
C VAL A 88 7.70 -5.37 19.57
N GLY A 89 6.72 -4.71 20.17
CA GLY A 89 6.96 -3.95 21.39
C GLY A 89 5.71 -3.29 21.93
N VAL A 90 5.86 -2.64 23.08
CA VAL A 90 4.80 -1.92 23.80
C VAL A 90 5.34 -0.58 24.26
N VAL A 91 4.53 0.47 24.15
CA VAL A 91 4.80 1.82 24.61
C VAL A 91 3.72 2.22 25.62
N GLY A 92 4.15 2.60 26.81
CA GLY A 92 3.28 3.21 27.82
C GLY A 92 3.27 4.73 27.71
N TYR A 93 2.11 5.34 27.83
CA TYR A 93 1.94 6.79 27.88
C TYR A 93 1.35 7.22 29.22
N VAL A 94 2.02 8.19 29.84
CA VAL A 94 1.54 8.87 31.06
C VAL A 94 0.84 10.17 30.68
N ALA A 95 -0.27 10.47 31.35
CA ALA A 95 -0.96 11.74 31.21
C ALA A 95 -0.23 12.80 32.06
N THR A 96 0.19 13.87 31.40
CA THR A 96 0.76 15.06 32.04
C THR A 96 -0.12 16.27 31.72
N PRO A 97 -0.04 17.40 32.45
CA PRO A 97 -0.81 18.60 32.13
C PRO A 97 -0.59 19.13 30.70
N ARG A 98 0.57 18.85 30.10
CA ARG A 98 0.92 19.23 28.71
C ARG A 98 0.48 18.19 27.66
N GLY A 99 -0.19 17.12 28.07
CA GLY A 99 -0.65 16.01 27.23
C GLY A 99 0.01 14.66 27.55
N LEU A 100 -0.14 13.70 26.63
CA LEU A 100 0.42 12.36 26.78
C LEU A 100 1.93 12.36 26.47
N ARG A 101 2.75 11.92 27.43
CA ARG A 101 4.19 11.72 27.27
C ARG A 101 4.50 10.23 27.23
N SER A 102 5.41 9.80 26.35
CA SER A 102 5.92 8.43 26.35
C SER A 102 6.69 8.17 27.64
N PHE A 103 6.28 7.15 28.40
CA PHE A 103 6.87 6.79 29.69
C PHE A 103 7.98 5.77 29.50
N LYS A 104 7.64 4.55 29.07
CA LYS A 104 8.58 3.47 28.79
C LYS A 104 8.20 2.77 27.48
N THR A 105 9.22 2.24 26.81
CA THR A 105 9.07 1.42 25.61
C THR A 105 9.81 0.11 25.81
N ILE A 106 9.11 -1.00 25.67
CA ILE A 106 9.67 -2.34 25.79
C ILE A 106 9.58 -2.99 24.41
N PHE A 107 10.69 -3.50 23.90
CA PHE A 107 10.73 -4.27 22.65
C PHE A 107 10.79 -5.77 22.96
N ALA A 108 10.33 -6.58 22.01
CA ALA A 108 10.43 -8.04 22.03
C ALA A 108 11.89 -8.54 21.98
N GLU A 109 12.11 -9.82 22.25
CA GLU A 109 13.44 -10.44 22.16
C GLU A 109 13.86 -10.60 20.70
N HIS A 110 12.98 -11.16 19.87
CA HIS A 110 13.26 -11.49 18.49
C HIS A 110 12.62 -10.46 17.54
N LEU A 111 13.46 -9.56 17.00
CA LEU A 111 13.03 -8.63 15.95
C LEU A 111 13.42 -9.17 14.57
N SER A 112 12.44 -9.24 13.68
CA SER A 112 12.65 -9.59 12.27
C SER A 112 13.59 -8.60 11.55
N ASP A 113 14.37 -9.09 10.59
CA ASP A 113 15.27 -8.23 9.82
C ASP A 113 14.56 -7.14 9.02
N GLU A 114 13.32 -7.39 8.57
CA GLU A 114 12.51 -6.38 7.88
C GLU A 114 12.10 -5.23 8.80
N CYS A 115 11.86 -5.51 10.09
CA CYS A 115 11.65 -4.52 11.14
C CYS A 115 12.96 -3.76 11.43
N ARG A 116 14.08 -4.49 11.57
CA ARG A 116 15.42 -3.90 11.79
C ARG A 116 15.83 -2.96 10.66
N ARG A 117 15.49 -3.29 9.42
CA ARG A 117 15.67 -2.41 8.25
C ARG A 117 14.99 -1.04 8.40
N ARG A 118 13.93 -0.91 9.23
CA ARG A 118 13.28 0.39 9.48
C ARG A 118 14.24 1.40 10.11
N PHE A 119 15.12 0.92 10.99
CA PHE A 119 16.07 1.73 11.78
C PHE A 119 17.33 2.12 11.00
N TYR A 120 17.57 1.52 9.83
CA TYR A 120 18.67 1.87 8.95
C TYR A 120 18.19 2.67 7.73
N LYS A 121 18.99 3.66 7.31
CA LYS A 121 18.83 4.29 6.00
C LYS A 121 19.47 3.42 4.92
N ASP A 122 20.72 3.04 5.14
CA ASP A 122 21.45 2.06 4.32
C ASP A 122 21.61 0.76 5.11
N TRP A 123 20.94 -0.30 4.66
CA TRP A 123 21.03 -1.61 5.30
C TRP A 123 22.30 -2.36 4.92
N HIS A 124 22.74 -2.26 3.66
CA HIS A 124 23.79 -3.13 3.12
C HIS A 124 25.16 -2.79 3.69
N ARG A 125 25.48 -1.48 3.77
CA ARG A 125 26.72 -0.97 4.36
C ARG A 125 26.76 -1.04 5.89
N SER A 126 25.61 -1.24 6.54
CA SER A 126 25.54 -1.27 8.00
C SER A 126 26.06 -2.59 8.59
N LYS A 127 26.59 -2.55 9.81
CA LYS A 127 26.94 -3.75 10.61
C LYS A 127 25.73 -4.46 11.22
N LYS A 128 24.50 -4.00 10.94
CA LYS A 128 23.23 -4.55 11.46
C LYS A 128 23.27 -4.82 12.98
N LYS A 129 23.65 -3.85 13.80
CA LYS A 129 23.73 -3.96 15.28
C LYS A 129 22.49 -3.47 16.04
N ALA A 130 21.45 -2.99 15.36
CA ALA A 130 20.22 -2.52 16.00
C ALA A 130 19.58 -3.62 16.86
N PHE A 131 19.16 -3.23 18.07
CA PHE A 131 18.53 -4.06 19.11
C PHE A 131 19.37 -5.20 19.69
N THR A 132 20.59 -5.45 19.23
CA THR A 132 21.45 -6.55 19.75
C THR A 132 21.62 -6.56 21.28
N LYS A 133 21.89 -5.40 21.90
CA LYS A 133 21.97 -5.27 23.36
C LYS A 133 20.61 -5.42 24.05
N ALA A 134 19.54 -4.93 23.42
CA ALA A 134 18.19 -5.01 23.98
C ALA A 134 17.66 -6.46 23.98
N CYS A 135 17.97 -7.24 22.95
CA CYS A 135 17.65 -8.67 22.88
C CYS A 135 18.38 -9.46 23.98
N LYS A 136 19.65 -9.14 24.26
CA LYS A 136 20.41 -9.80 25.34
C LYS A 136 19.75 -9.63 26.72
N ARG A 137 19.13 -8.46 26.99
CA ARG A 137 18.38 -8.22 28.24
C ARG A 137 17.23 -9.20 28.49
N TRP A 138 16.67 -9.81 27.45
CA TRP A 138 15.63 -10.83 27.61
C TRP A 138 16.20 -12.18 28.03
N ARG A 139 17.50 -12.41 27.85
CA ARG A 139 18.21 -13.64 28.23
C ARG A 139 18.80 -13.53 29.63
N ASP A 140 19.39 -12.37 29.94
CA ASP A 140 20.03 -12.10 31.23
C ASP A 140 19.01 -12.09 32.38
N THR A 141 19.36 -12.69 33.52
CA THR A 141 18.49 -12.78 34.72
C THR A 141 18.14 -11.39 35.27
N ASP A 142 19.13 -10.51 35.38
CA ASP A 142 18.93 -9.12 35.83
C ASP A 142 18.18 -8.29 34.80
N GLY A 143 18.38 -8.57 33.51
CA GLY A 143 17.63 -7.96 32.42
C GLY A 143 16.14 -8.28 32.48
N LYS A 144 15.78 -9.54 32.76
CA LYS A 144 14.39 -9.98 32.99
C LYS A 144 13.77 -9.31 34.21
N LYS A 145 14.50 -9.21 35.34
CA LYS A 145 14.04 -8.46 36.53
C LYS A 145 13.75 -7.00 36.18
N GLN A 146 14.63 -6.35 35.40
CA GLN A 146 14.41 -4.98 34.95
C GLN A 146 13.19 -4.85 34.03
N LEU A 147 12.98 -5.79 33.11
CA LEU A 147 11.80 -5.80 32.24
C LEU A 147 10.51 -5.97 33.03
N GLN A 148 10.48 -6.86 34.02
CA GLN A 148 9.35 -7.02 34.92
C GLN A 148 9.06 -5.73 35.70
N LYS A 149 10.09 -5.05 36.22
CA LYS A 149 9.96 -3.71 36.82
C LYS A 149 9.41 -2.68 35.83
N ASP A 150 9.84 -2.73 34.58
CA ASP A 150 9.36 -1.84 33.51
C ASP A 150 7.87 -2.10 33.20
N PHE A 151 7.44 -3.36 33.12
CA PHE A 151 6.03 -3.73 32.96
C PHE A 151 5.18 -3.34 34.17
N ALA A 152 5.66 -3.56 35.40
CA ALA A 152 4.97 -3.15 36.61
C ALA A 152 4.80 -1.61 36.67
N ALA A 153 5.84 -0.86 36.32
CA ALA A 153 5.78 0.60 36.23
C ALA A 153 4.78 1.05 35.14
N MET A 154 4.69 0.35 34.01
CA MET A 154 3.69 0.64 32.98
C MET A 154 2.27 0.43 33.49
N LYS A 155 2.00 -0.65 34.22
CA LYS A 155 0.69 -0.91 34.82
C LYS A 155 0.28 0.19 35.82
N LYS A 156 1.23 0.67 36.63
CA LYS A 156 0.97 1.66 37.70
C LYS A 156 0.80 3.09 37.18
N TYR A 157 1.66 3.56 36.27
CA TYR A 157 1.74 4.98 35.93
C TYR A 157 1.11 5.34 34.57
N CYS A 158 0.96 4.39 33.65
CA CYS A 158 0.48 4.71 32.31
C CYS A 158 -1.04 4.76 32.26
N LYS A 159 -1.58 5.76 31.55
CA LYS A 159 -3.01 5.86 31.24
C LYS A 159 -3.36 5.19 29.91
N VAL A 160 -2.45 5.24 28.94
CA VAL A 160 -2.67 4.69 27.60
C VAL A 160 -1.54 3.73 27.24
N ILE A 161 -1.90 2.55 26.75
CA ILE A 161 -0.96 1.55 26.26
C ILE A 161 -1.08 1.45 24.74
N ARG A 162 0.05 1.46 24.05
CA ARG A 162 0.12 1.21 22.61
C ARG A 162 1.08 0.09 22.30
N VAL A 163 0.75 -0.70 21.30
CA VAL A 163 1.58 -1.78 20.81
C VAL A 163 2.30 -1.32 19.55
N ILE A 164 3.61 -1.57 19.47
CA ILE A 164 4.41 -1.37 18.27
C ILE A 164 4.25 -2.61 17.40
N VAL A 165 3.72 -2.41 16.20
CA VAL A 165 3.56 -3.46 15.20
C VAL A 165 4.32 -3.12 13.94
N HIS A 166 4.71 -4.15 13.19
CA HIS A 166 5.16 -3.98 11.82
C HIS A 166 4.43 -4.89 10.84
N THR A 167 4.39 -4.45 9.59
CA THR A 167 3.91 -5.25 8.46
C THR A 167 4.98 -6.22 7.98
N GLN A 168 4.56 -7.34 7.39
CA GLN A 168 5.45 -8.28 6.73
C GLN A 168 5.55 -7.95 5.24
N MET A 169 6.71 -7.48 4.80
CA MET A 169 6.93 -7.06 3.41
C MET A 169 7.32 -8.22 2.51
N LYS A 170 7.90 -9.28 3.08
CA LYS A 170 8.30 -10.48 2.33
C LYS A 170 7.11 -11.20 1.68
N LEU A 171 5.93 -11.09 2.29
CA LEU A 171 4.69 -11.68 1.79
C LEU A 171 4.07 -10.91 0.62
N LEU A 172 4.55 -9.70 0.33
CA LEU A 172 4.00 -8.82 -0.69
C LEU A 172 4.86 -8.85 -1.95
N PRO A 173 4.27 -8.68 -3.15
CA PRO A 173 4.99 -8.66 -4.43
C PRO A 173 5.71 -7.32 -4.69
N PHE A 174 6.41 -6.78 -3.68
CA PHE A 174 7.09 -5.49 -3.74
C PHE A 174 8.61 -5.65 -3.71
N ARG A 175 9.30 -4.77 -4.44
CA ARG A 175 10.77 -4.61 -4.32
C ARG A 175 11.21 -4.17 -2.91
N GLN A 176 10.33 -3.50 -2.17
CA GLN A 176 10.64 -2.95 -0.85
C GLN A 176 10.70 -4.05 0.22
N LYS A 177 11.86 -4.23 0.86
CA LYS A 177 12.06 -5.16 1.99
C LYS A 177 11.92 -4.52 3.38
N LYS A 178 11.67 -3.20 3.44
CA LYS A 178 11.65 -2.40 4.68
C LYS A 178 10.24 -2.35 5.28
N ALA A 179 10.02 -3.02 6.41
CA ALA A 179 8.71 -3.10 7.06
C ALA A 179 8.19 -1.76 7.55
N HIS A 180 6.88 -1.51 7.46
CA HIS A 180 6.26 -0.30 8.01
C HIS A 180 5.88 -0.53 9.48
N ILE A 181 6.46 0.27 10.40
CA ILE A 181 6.27 0.16 11.85
C ILE A 181 5.29 1.22 12.37
N MET A 182 4.18 0.83 12.98
CA MET A 182 3.25 1.76 13.62
C MET A 182 2.98 1.40 15.07
N GLU A 183 2.61 2.40 15.86
CA GLU A 183 1.93 2.17 17.13
C GLU A 183 0.44 1.98 16.85
N ILE A 184 -0.20 1.01 17.49
CA ILE A 184 -1.65 0.85 17.59
C ILE A 184 -2.06 0.99 19.05
N GLN A 185 -3.10 1.77 19.32
CA GLN A 185 -3.63 1.89 20.68
C GLN A 185 -4.47 0.66 21.03
N LEU A 186 -4.24 0.12 22.23
CA LEU A 186 -5.12 -0.89 22.83
C LEU A 186 -6.24 -0.18 23.58
N ASN A 187 -7.47 -0.54 23.26
CA ASN A 187 -8.66 -0.08 23.96
C ASN A 187 -9.36 -1.28 24.62
N GLY A 188 -10.21 -1.03 25.61
CA GLY A 188 -10.93 -2.08 26.34
C GLY A 188 -10.18 -2.60 27.56
N GLY A 189 -10.88 -2.92 28.63
CA GLY A 189 -10.32 -3.47 29.86
C GLY A 189 -9.46 -2.49 30.67
N THR A 190 -8.92 -2.99 31.78
CA THR A 190 -8.03 -2.22 32.65
C THR A 190 -6.64 -2.05 32.03
N VAL A 191 -5.84 -1.08 32.51
CA VAL A 191 -4.45 -0.89 32.04
C VAL A 191 -3.61 -2.15 32.28
N ALA A 192 -3.84 -2.85 33.38
CA ALA A 192 -3.13 -4.08 33.72
C ALA A 192 -3.42 -5.20 32.71
N GLU A 193 -4.68 -5.38 32.32
CA GLU A 193 -5.11 -6.31 31.28
C GLU A 193 -4.53 -5.94 29.92
N LYS A 194 -4.50 -4.65 29.55
CA LYS A 194 -3.88 -4.20 28.29
C LYS A 194 -2.39 -4.54 28.23
N VAL A 195 -1.66 -4.34 29.32
CA VAL A 195 -0.24 -4.70 29.40
C VAL A 195 -0.06 -6.22 29.33
N ALA A 196 -0.90 -7.00 30.02
CA ALA A 196 -0.85 -8.46 29.97
C ALA A 196 -1.14 -9.00 28.57
N TRP A 197 -2.18 -8.46 27.91
CA TRP A 197 -2.52 -8.76 26.52
C TRP A 197 -1.35 -8.44 25.58
N ALA A 198 -0.71 -7.28 25.76
CA ALA A 198 0.41 -6.87 24.95
C ALA A 198 1.63 -7.79 25.13
N GLN A 199 1.92 -8.19 26.38
CA GLN A 199 2.99 -9.14 26.71
C GLN A 199 2.74 -10.52 26.10
N ALA A 200 1.51 -11.04 26.21
CA ALA A 200 1.13 -12.36 25.67
C ALA A 200 1.19 -12.43 24.13
N ARG A 201 1.10 -11.26 23.46
CA ARG A 201 1.12 -11.14 22.00
C ARG A 201 2.44 -10.60 21.44
N LEU A 202 3.47 -10.39 22.27
CA LEU A 202 4.81 -10.09 21.76
C LEU A 202 5.28 -11.22 20.81
N GLU A 203 5.87 -10.84 19.68
CA GLU A 203 6.39 -11.71 18.60
C GLU A 203 5.32 -12.51 17.84
N LYS A 204 4.07 -12.45 18.28
CA LYS A 204 2.95 -13.13 17.62
C LYS A 204 2.41 -12.29 16.47
N GLN A 205 1.83 -13.02 15.52
CA GLN A 205 1.13 -12.44 14.38
C GLN A 205 -0.30 -12.07 14.77
N VAL A 206 -0.75 -10.93 14.27
CA VAL A 206 -2.11 -10.43 14.42
C VAL A 206 -2.73 -10.29 13.03
N PRO A 207 -3.70 -11.14 12.69
CA PRO A 207 -4.39 -11.09 11.42
C PRO A 207 -5.52 -10.04 11.45
N VAL A 208 -5.94 -9.59 10.27
CA VAL A 208 -6.93 -8.50 10.14
C VAL A 208 -8.31 -8.86 10.68
N HIS A 209 -8.70 -10.14 10.58
CA HIS A 209 -9.98 -10.65 11.08
C HIS A 209 -10.14 -10.53 12.60
N SER A 210 -9.03 -10.44 13.34
CA SER A 210 -9.05 -10.25 14.79
C SER A 210 -9.23 -8.78 15.21
N VAL A 211 -9.11 -7.84 14.26
CA VAL A 211 -9.14 -6.39 14.52
C VAL A 211 -10.43 -5.77 14.00
N PHE A 212 -10.84 -6.11 12.79
CA PHE A 212 -12.06 -5.61 12.16
C PHE A 212 -13.05 -6.73 11.94
N SER A 213 -14.33 -6.36 11.98
CA SER A 213 -15.45 -7.25 11.69
C SER A 213 -16.01 -7.01 10.28
N GLN A 214 -16.66 -8.04 9.75
CA GLN A 214 -17.37 -7.95 8.48
C GLN A 214 -18.52 -6.93 8.58
N SER A 215 -18.79 -6.16 7.51
CA SER A 215 -19.81 -5.09 7.48
C SER A 215 -19.55 -3.89 8.39
N GLU A 216 -18.44 -3.85 9.13
CA GLU A 216 -18.05 -2.72 9.96
C GLU A 216 -17.69 -1.48 9.13
N VAL A 217 -17.90 -0.30 9.71
CA VAL A 217 -17.51 0.98 9.13
C VAL A 217 -16.18 1.44 9.73
N ILE A 218 -15.20 1.69 8.87
CA ILE A 218 -13.84 2.07 9.28
C ILE A 218 -13.40 3.40 8.66
N ASP A 219 -12.32 3.94 9.19
CA ASP A 219 -11.66 5.12 8.68
C ASP A 219 -10.36 4.75 7.95
N VAL A 220 -10.15 5.36 6.80
CA VAL A 220 -8.99 5.13 5.95
C VAL A 220 -8.07 6.34 5.98
N ILE A 221 -6.85 6.15 6.50
CA ILE A 221 -5.84 7.20 6.62
C ILE A 221 -4.69 6.92 5.67
N ALA A 222 -4.45 7.82 4.74
CA ALA A 222 -3.42 7.66 3.73
C ALA A 222 -2.83 8.98 3.25
N VAL A 223 -1.74 8.86 2.49
CA VAL A 223 -1.19 9.98 1.72
C VAL A 223 -1.71 9.87 0.29
N THR A 224 -2.36 10.93 -0.17
CA THR A 224 -2.97 11.02 -1.50
C THR A 224 -1.95 10.91 -2.65
N LYS A 225 -2.41 10.57 -3.86
CA LYS A 225 -1.56 10.55 -5.06
C LYS A 225 -0.93 11.93 -5.30
N GLY A 226 0.39 11.98 -5.46
CA GLY A 226 1.11 13.21 -5.80
C GLY A 226 0.84 13.64 -7.24
N ARG A 227 0.69 14.94 -7.47
CA ARG A 227 0.53 15.52 -8.81
C ARG A 227 1.53 16.65 -9.11
N GLY A 228 2.52 16.87 -8.23
CA GLY A 228 3.55 17.91 -8.39
C GLY A 228 3.01 19.33 -8.22
N VAL A 229 3.74 20.31 -8.75
CA VAL A 229 3.32 21.72 -8.79
C VAL A 229 2.22 21.88 -9.85
N LYS A 230 1.11 22.53 -9.47
CA LYS A 230 -0.03 22.80 -10.35
C LYS A 230 -0.51 24.25 -10.20
N GLY A 231 -0.98 24.81 -11.31
CA GLY A 231 -1.63 26.13 -11.34
C GLY A 231 -2.98 26.16 -10.62
N VAL A 232 -3.51 27.36 -10.41
CA VAL A 232 -4.74 27.62 -9.63
C VAL A 232 -5.97 26.89 -10.18
N THR A 233 -6.12 26.82 -11.50
CA THR A 233 -7.25 26.12 -12.14
C THR A 233 -7.28 24.63 -11.79
N SER A 234 -6.14 23.95 -11.70
CA SER A 234 -6.12 22.55 -11.29
C SER A 234 -6.10 22.41 -9.77
N ARG A 235 -5.30 23.22 -9.06
CA ARG A 235 -5.10 23.08 -7.60
C ARG A 235 -6.34 23.46 -6.78
N TRP A 236 -7.04 24.51 -7.20
CA TRP A 236 -8.17 25.11 -6.48
C TRP A 236 -9.48 25.07 -7.28
N HIS A 237 -9.46 24.59 -8.53
CA HIS A 237 -10.64 24.52 -9.39
C HIS A 237 -11.28 25.90 -9.65
N THR A 238 -10.44 26.93 -9.79
CA THR A 238 -10.90 28.28 -10.17
C THR A 238 -11.36 28.31 -11.62
N LYS A 239 -12.38 29.13 -11.92
CA LYS A 239 -12.85 29.38 -13.29
C LYS A 239 -11.69 29.88 -14.16
N LYS A 240 -11.59 29.40 -15.41
CA LYS A 240 -10.66 29.94 -16.40
C LYS A 240 -11.11 31.34 -16.81
N LEU A 241 -10.16 32.22 -17.11
CA LEU A 241 -10.47 33.53 -17.69
C LEU A 241 -10.92 33.38 -19.16
N PRO A 242 -11.56 34.41 -19.75
CA PRO A 242 -11.94 34.41 -21.16
C PRO A 242 -10.77 34.10 -22.09
N ARG A 243 -11.08 33.57 -23.29
CA ARG A 243 -10.05 33.19 -24.27
C ARG A 243 -9.12 34.35 -24.64
N LYS A 244 -9.69 35.57 -24.80
CA LYS A 244 -8.98 36.79 -25.22
C LYS A 244 -8.29 37.54 -24.07
N THR A 245 -7.84 36.85 -23.01
CA THR A 245 -7.05 37.50 -21.95
C THR A 245 -5.57 37.53 -22.25
N HIS A 246 -4.97 38.71 -22.10
CA HIS A 246 -3.52 38.88 -22.19
C HIS A 246 -2.78 38.23 -21.00
N LYS A 247 -1.56 37.72 -21.26
CA LYS A 247 -0.68 37.06 -20.27
C LYS A 247 -1.33 35.84 -19.59
N GLY A 248 -2.07 35.05 -20.36
CA GLY A 248 -2.56 33.72 -19.96
C GLY A 248 -3.90 33.70 -19.23
N LEU A 249 -4.66 32.64 -19.47
CA LEU A 249 -6.07 32.49 -19.03
C LEU A 249 -6.26 31.58 -17.79
N ARG A 250 -5.23 30.86 -17.34
CA ARG A 250 -5.32 29.88 -16.23
C ARG A 250 -4.81 30.46 -14.90
N LYS A 251 -5.28 31.65 -14.55
CA LYS A 251 -4.90 32.42 -13.37
C LYS A 251 -6.12 32.94 -12.62
N VAL A 252 -5.92 33.40 -11.39
CA VAL A 252 -6.91 34.23 -10.68
C VAL A 252 -6.68 35.67 -11.15
N ALA A 253 -7.74 36.38 -11.54
CA ALA A 253 -7.63 37.74 -12.06
C ALA A 253 -7.20 38.73 -10.96
N CYS A 254 -7.98 38.84 -9.88
CA CYS A 254 -7.69 39.70 -8.73
C CYS A 254 -7.26 38.85 -7.53
N ILE A 255 -6.09 39.16 -6.95
CA ILE A 255 -5.48 38.41 -5.82
C ILE A 255 -5.65 39.10 -4.46
N GLY A 256 -6.38 40.21 -4.40
CA GLY A 256 -6.62 41.00 -3.19
C GLY A 256 -7.06 42.41 -3.55
N ALA A 257 -7.74 43.09 -2.62
CA ALA A 257 -7.98 44.53 -2.71
C ALA A 257 -6.68 45.31 -2.41
N TRP A 258 -6.70 46.63 -2.61
CA TRP A 258 -5.58 47.49 -2.22
C TRP A 258 -5.33 47.43 -0.70
N HIS A 259 -6.39 47.63 0.09
CA HIS A 259 -6.35 47.51 1.54
C HIS A 259 -7.13 46.24 1.94
N PRO A 260 -6.52 45.28 2.66
CA PRO A 260 -5.17 45.30 3.26
C PRO A 260 -4.05 45.08 2.22
N ALA A 261 -2.92 45.79 2.41
CA ALA A 261 -1.74 45.77 1.53
C ALA A 261 -0.90 44.48 1.62
N ARG A 262 -1.56 43.32 1.62
CA ARG A 262 -0.94 41.99 1.64
C ARG A 262 -1.83 40.96 0.97
N VAL A 263 -1.23 40.01 0.27
CA VAL A 263 -1.96 38.88 -0.30
C VAL A 263 -2.37 37.94 0.85
N GLY A 264 -3.67 37.80 1.08
CA GLY A 264 -4.21 36.92 2.12
C GLY A 264 -3.88 35.43 1.88
N CYS A 265 -3.68 34.69 2.97
CA CYS A 265 -3.43 33.23 2.93
C CYS A 265 -4.59 32.43 2.33
N SER A 266 -5.78 33.04 2.28
CA SER A 266 -7.00 32.48 1.74
C SER A 266 -7.07 32.60 0.21
N ILE A 267 -6.21 33.37 -0.47
CA ILE A 267 -6.27 33.46 -1.93
C ILE A 267 -5.73 32.18 -2.58
N ALA A 268 -6.40 31.71 -3.64
CA ALA A 268 -5.94 30.59 -4.43
C ALA A 268 -4.63 30.92 -5.16
N ARG A 269 -3.55 30.23 -4.81
CA ARG A 269 -2.23 30.35 -5.46
C ARG A 269 -1.81 29.02 -6.08
N ALA A 270 -0.94 29.08 -7.10
CA ALA A 270 -0.28 27.90 -7.65
C ALA A 270 0.61 27.24 -6.58
N GLY A 271 0.92 25.95 -6.75
CA GLY A 271 1.79 25.23 -5.84
C GLY A 271 1.55 23.72 -5.84
N GLN A 272 2.07 23.03 -4.84
CA GLN A 272 1.91 21.58 -4.71
C GLN A 272 0.44 21.15 -4.71
N LYS A 273 0.11 20.14 -5.53
CA LYS A 273 -1.17 19.41 -5.54
C LYS A 273 -0.92 17.92 -5.26
N GLY A 274 -1.66 17.37 -4.30
CA GLY A 274 -1.56 15.96 -3.93
C GLY A 274 -0.32 15.65 -3.09
N TYR A 275 -0.18 14.38 -2.70
CA TYR A 275 0.77 13.95 -1.66
C TYR A 275 0.48 14.59 -0.29
N HIS A 276 -0.78 14.85 0.00
CA HIS A 276 -1.27 15.35 1.29
C HIS A 276 -1.75 14.18 2.16
N HIS A 277 -1.60 14.31 3.48
CA HIS A 277 -2.22 13.43 4.47
C HIS A 277 -3.73 13.69 4.52
N ARG A 278 -4.53 12.63 4.39
CA ARG A 278 -5.99 12.68 4.47
C ARG A 278 -6.51 11.49 5.28
N THR A 279 -7.65 11.71 5.91
CA THR A 279 -8.45 10.71 6.58
C THR A 279 -9.81 10.73 5.89
N GLU A 280 -10.16 9.63 5.25
CA GLU A 280 -11.50 9.40 4.71
C GLU A 280 -12.27 8.59 5.76
N LEU A 281 -13.33 9.19 6.28
CA LEU A 281 -14.17 8.53 7.28
C LEU A 281 -15.22 7.65 6.60
N ASN A 282 -15.81 6.75 7.38
CA ASN A 282 -17.03 6.02 7.05
C ASN A 282 -16.93 5.13 5.81
N LYS A 283 -15.83 4.39 5.67
CA LYS A 283 -15.65 3.37 4.62
C LYS A 283 -16.14 2.03 5.14
N LYS A 284 -17.20 1.51 4.53
CA LYS A 284 -17.78 0.22 4.89
C LYS A 284 -16.94 -0.93 4.35
N ILE A 285 -16.70 -1.93 5.20
CA ILE A 285 -16.07 -3.20 4.82
C ILE A 285 -17.13 -4.08 4.16
N TYR A 286 -16.87 -4.52 2.94
CA TYR A 286 -17.77 -5.40 2.18
C TYR A 286 -17.37 -6.85 2.27
N ARG A 287 -16.08 -7.12 2.45
CA ARG A 287 -15.56 -8.46 2.66
C ARG A 287 -14.20 -8.39 3.33
N ILE A 288 -13.99 -9.22 4.34
CA ILE A 288 -12.67 -9.60 4.82
C ILE A 288 -12.38 -10.98 4.23
N GLY A 289 -11.58 -11.01 3.16
CA GLY A 289 -11.21 -12.25 2.48
C GLY A 289 -9.96 -12.84 3.12
N ARG A 290 -9.97 -14.16 3.32
CA ARG A 290 -8.75 -14.91 3.64
C ARG A 290 -7.82 -14.90 2.42
N GLY A 291 -6.52 -14.98 2.66
CA GLY A 291 -5.51 -15.17 1.62
C GLY A 291 -5.59 -16.55 0.98
N ILE A 292 -4.69 -16.83 0.05
CA ILE A 292 -4.50 -18.19 -0.46
C ILE A 292 -3.89 -19.01 0.69
N HIS A 293 -4.62 -20.04 1.14
CA HIS A 293 -4.22 -20.88 2.25
C HIS A 293 -4.43 -22.35 1.92
N MET A 294 -3.74 -23.21 2.66
CA MET A 294 -3.95 -24.66 2.58
C MET A 294 -5.00 -25.02 3.63
N GLU A 295 -6.12 -25.61 3.21
CA GLU A 295 -7.06 -26.29 4.09
C GLU A 295 -7.11 -27.76 3.65
N ASP A 296 -6.93 -28.69 4.58
CA ASP A 296 -6.96 -30.16 4.34
C ASP A 296 -6.06 -30.63 3.17
N GLY A 297 -4.87 -30.03 3.06
CA GLY A 297 -3.90 -30.34 2.00
C GLY A 297 -4.26 -29.79 0.62
N LYS A 298 -5.41 -29.11 0.47
CA LYS A 298 -5.85 -28.48 -0.77
C LYS A 298 -5.60 -26.98 -0.72
N LEU A 299 -5.10 -26.43 -1.84
CA LEU A 299 -4.83 -25.01 -1.98
C LEU A 299 -6.14 -24.25 -2.26
N VAL A 300 -6.69 -23.64 -1.22
CA VAL A 300 -7.93 -22.87 -1.28
C VAL A 300 -7.63 -21.48 -1.87
N LYS A 301 -8.14 -21.25 -3.09
CA LYS A 301 -7.98 -19.99 -3.85
C LYS A 301 -9.31 -19.24 -4.05
N ASN A 302 -10.41 -19.73 -3.51
CA ASN A 302 -11.78 -19.24 -3.74
C ASN A 302 -12.12 -17.97 -2.92
N ASN A 303 -11.20 -17.01 -2.85
CA ASN A 303 -11.40 -15.83 -1.99
C ASN A 303 -12.42 -14.83 -2.55
N ALA A 304 -12.82 -14.97 -3.81
CA ALA A 304 -13.81 -14.14 -4.48
C ALA A 304 -15.06 -14.91 -4.94
N SER A 305 -15.22 -16.19 -4.59
CA SER A 305 -16.51 -16.88 -4.74
C SER A 305 -17.51 -16.34 -3.73
N THR A 306 -18.79 -16.32 -4.08
CA THR A 306 -19.89 -15.88 -3.20
C THR A 306 -20.89 -17.02 -3.06
N ASN A 307 -21.91 -16.86 -2.21
CA ASN A 307 -22.97 -17.88 -2.08
C ASN A 307 -23.76 -18.07 -3.38
N TYR A 308 -23.84 -17.02 -4.21
CA TYR A 308 -24.59 -17.02 -5.47
C TYR A 308 -23.70 -17.36 -6.68
N ASP A 309 -22.40 -17.13 -6.58
CA ASP A 309 -21.41 -17.39 -7.63
C ASP A 309 -20.53 -18.58 -7.22
N VAL A 310 -20.90 -19.75 -7.74
CA VAL A 310 -20.25 -21.04 -7.48
C VAL A 310 -18.86 -21.12 -8.15
N THR A 311 -18.51 -20.17 -9.03
CA THR A 311 -17.21 -20.20 -9.71
C THR A 311 -16.06 -20.04 -8.71
N ALA A 312 -15.15 -21.01 -8.69
CA ALA A 312 -13.97 -20.97 -7.84
C ALA A 312 -12.95 -19.98 -8.40
N LYS A 313 -13.04 -18.72 -7.96
CA LYS A 313 -12.15 -17.63 -8.38
C LYS A 313 -11.52 -16.88 -7.21
N SER A 314 -10.29 -16.41 -7.43
CA SER A 314 -9.57 -15.54 -6.51
C SER A 314 -9.87 -14.07 -6.78
N ILE A 315 -9.61 -13.21 -5.80
CA ILE A 315 -9.83 -11.76 -5.95
C ILE A 315 -8.90 -11.10 -6.97
N THR A 316 -7.83 -11.78 -7.36
CA THR A 316 -6.89 -11.33 -8.38
C THR A 316 -7.56 -11.42 -9.75
N PRO A 317 -7.76 -10.29 -10.46
CA PRO A 317 -8.34 -10.34 -11.80
C PRO A 317 -7.42 -11.06 -12.77
N LEU A 318 -7.94 -11.44 -13.94
CA LEU A 318 -7.12 -12.03 -15.01
C LEU A 318 -5.93 -11.12 -15.37
N GLY A 319 -4.71 -11.68 -15.33
CA GLY A 319 -3.47 -10.93 -15.53
C GLY A 319 -2.99 -10.15 -14.29
N GLY A 320 -3.65 -10.29 -13.14
CA GLY A 320 -3.33 -9.63 -11.89
C GLY A 320 -3.77 -8.16 -11.83
N PHE A 321 -3.64 -7.54 -10.66
CA PHE A 321 -3.96 -6.12 -10.52
C PHE A 321 -2.91 -5.26 -11.24
N PRO A 322 -3.30 -4.36 -12.17
CA PRO A 322 -2.32 -3.64 -12.98
C PRO A 322 -1.38 -2.80 -12.12
N HIS A 323 -0.07 -2.92 -12.34
CA HIS A 323 0.98 -2.29 -11.52
C HIS A 323 0.99 -2.67 -10.03
N TYR A 324 0.27 -3.72 -9.63
CA TYR A 324 0.34 -4.31 -8.29
C TYR A 324 0.98 -5.70 -8.36
N GLY A 325 0.35 -6.61 -9.10
CA GLY A 325 0.61 -8.04 -9.10
C GLY A 325 -0.59 -8.81 -8.55
N GLU A 326 -0.33 -10.00 -8.02
CA GLU A 326 -1.30 -10.85 -7.35
C GLU A 326 -1.52 -10.44 -5.89
N VAL A 327 -2.65 -10.85 -5.32
CA VAL A 327 -3.07 -10.63 -3.93
C VAL A 327 -3.22 -12.02 -3.32
N ASN A 328 -2.22 -12.40 -2.53
CA ASN A 328 -2.11 -13.76 -2.01
C ASN A 328 -2.37 -13.82 -0.51
N ASN A 329 -2.30 -12.69 0.18
CA ASN A 329 -2.59 -12.59 1.61
C ASN A 329 -4.06 -12.21 1.86
N ASP A 330 -4.45 -12.23 3.13
CA ASP A 330 -5.73 -11.68 3.59
C ASP A 330 -5.94 -10.28 3.03
N PHE A 331 -7.16 -9.92 2.69
CA PHE A 331 -7.49 -8.60 2.18
C PHE A 331 -8.80 -8.06 2.74
N VAL A 332 -8.91 -6.74 2.74
CA VAL A 332 -10.12 -6.01 3.06
C VAL A 332 -10.65 -5.35 1.79
N MET A 333 -11.90 -5.65 1.47
CA MET A 333 -12.67 -5.01 0.41
C MET A 333 -13.44 -3.84 1.00
N LEU A 334 -13.11 -2.62 0.57
CA LEU A 334 -13.73 -1.38 1.06
C LEU A 334 -14.62 -0.76 0.00
N LYS A 335 -15.79 -0.26 0.42
CA LYS A 335 -16.68 0.49 -0.44
C LYS A 335 -16.00 1.73 -1.03
N GLY A 336 -16.14 1.90 -2.34
CA GLY A 336 -15.74 3.08 -3.08
C GLY A 336 -14.23 3.22 -3.25
N CYS A 337 -13.81 4.45 -3.57
CA CYS A 337 -12.40 4.78 -3.72
C CYS A 337 -11.76 5.12 -2.37
N ILE A 338 -10.44 4.94 -2.28
CA ILE A 338 -9.61 5.39 -1.16
C ILE A 338 -8.40 6.20 -1.65
N ALA A 339 -7.89 7.10 -0.81
CA ALA A 339 -6.68 7.87 -1.07
C ALA A 339 -5.44 6.98 -1.32
N GLY A 340 -4.58 7.46 -2.22
CA GLY A 340 -3.28 6.86 -2.51
C GLY A 340 -3.20 6.13 -3.86
N THR A 341 -1.97 5.87 -4.28
CA THR A 341 -1.66 5.07 -5.47
C THR A 341 -1.82 3.57 -5.17
N LYS A 342 -1.76 2.73 -6.20
CA LYS A 342 -1.49 1.29 -6.02
C LYS A 342 -0.14 1.11 -5.28
N LYS A 343 0.02 0.00 -4.56
CA LYS A 343 1.18 -0.29 -3.68
C LYS A 343 1.39 0.69 -2.51
N ARG A 344 0.42 1.57 -2.24
CA ARG A 344 0.51 2.55 -1.13
C ARG A 344 0.15 1.86 0.18
N VAL A 345 0.95 2.09 1.22
CA VAL A 345 0.56 1.72 2.59
C VAL A 345 -0.63 2.58 3.05
N ILE A 346 -1.68 1.91 3.50
CA ILE A 346 -2.92 2.47 4.00
C ILE A 346 -3.03 2.12 5.47
N THR A 347 -3.38 3.09 6.31
CA THR A 347 -3.67 2.85 7.72
C THR A 347 -5.17 2.81 7.90
N LEU A 348 -5.69 1.64 8.26
CA LEU A 348 -7.08 1.41 8.59
C LEU A 348 -7.25 1.65 10.08
N ARG A 349 -8.29 2.37 10.49
CA ARG A 349 -8.60 2.64 11.89
C ARG A 349 -10.08 2.37 12.11
N LYS A 350 -10.45 1.84 13.28
CA LYS A 350 -11.86 1.83 13.71
C LYS A 350 -12.43 3.25 13.71
N SER A 351 -13.73 3.38 13.51
CA SER A 351 -14.40 4.67 13.49
C SER A 351 -14.19 5.43 14.80
N LEU A 352 -14.15 6.76 14.72
CA LEU A 352 -14.19 7.60 15.93
C LEU A 352 -15.60 7.84 16.45
N LEU A 353 -16.59 7.61 15.58
CA LEU A 353 -17.99 7.90 15.83
C LEU A 353 -18.74 6.58 15.99
N VAL A 354 -19.70 6.57 16.90
CA VAL A 354 -20.70 5.51 17.00
C VAL A 354 -21.66 5.70 15.82
N HIS A 355 -21.87 4.66 15.03
CA HIS A 355 -22.74 4.72 13.86
C HIS A 355 -24.14 4.18 14.18
N HIS A 356 -25.16 5.00 13.91
CA HIS A 356 -26.59 4.68 14.13
C HIS A 356 -27.39 4.71 12.82
N SER A 357 -26.79 5.11 11.70
CA SER A 357 -27.49 5.15 10.42
C SER A 357 -27.74 3.73 9.89
N ARG A 358 -28.93 3.51 9.32
CA ARG A 358 -29.28 2.22 8.69
C ARG A 358 -28.26 1.79 7.65
N GLN A 359 -27.72 2.73 6.86
CA GLN A 359 -26.66 2.47 5.89
C GLN A 359 -25.37 1.94 6.54
N ALA A 360 -25.01 2.44 7.72
CA ALA A 360 -23.81 2.00 8.43
C ALA A 360 -24.01 0.62 9.09
N LEU A 361 -25.19 0.33 9.61
CA LEU A 361 -25.53 -0.93 10.30
C LEU A 361 -25.97 -2.07 9.36
N GLU A 362 -26.18 -1.78 8.06
CA GLU A 362 -26.59 -2.77 7.05
C GLU A 362 -25.59 -3.95 6.93
N ASN A 363 -26.06 -5.19 7.04
CA ASN A 363 -25.20 -6.34 6.73
C ASN A 363 -24.98 -6.44 5.22
N ILE A 364 -23.74 -6.63 4.79
CA ILE A 364 -23.38 -6.73 3.38
C ILE A 364 -23.22 -8.19 2.99
N GLU A 365 -24.09 -8.64 2.10
CA GLU A 365 -23.95 -9.89 1.37
C GLU A 365 -23.67 -9.58 -0.11
N LEU A 366 -22.62 -10.18 -0.66
CA LEU A 366 -22.21 -9.96 -2.05
C LEU A 366 -22.77 -11.08 -2.92
N LYS A 367 -23.42 -10.72 -4.02
CA LYS A 367 -23.89 -11.69 -5.03
C LYS A 367 -22.79 -12.01 -6.04
N PHE A 368 -22.05 -10.99 -6.49
CA PHE A 368 -21.00 -11.20 -7.48
C PHE A 368 -19.81 -10.26 -7.27
N ILE A 369 -18.62 -10.77 -7.57
CA ILE A 369 -17.36 -10.02 -7.57
C ILE A 369 -16.74 -10.14 -8.96
N ASP A 370 -16.48 -9.01 -9.59
CA ASP A 370 -15.89 -8.98 -10.91
C ASP A 370 -14.37 -9.18 -10.87
N THR A 371 -13.90 -10.20 -11.58
CA THR A 371 -12.48 -10.61 -11.71
C THR A 371 -11.99 -10.52 -13.15
N THR A 372 -12.74 -9.85 -14.04
CA THR A 372 -12.27 -9.54 -15.39
C THR A 372 -10.94 -8.77 -15.38
N SER A 373 -10.15 -8.96 -16.42
CA SER A 373 -8.89 -8.22 -16.61
C SER A 373 -9.12 -6.72 -16.52
N LYS A 374 -8.33 -6.07 -15.63
CA LYS A 374 -8.29 -4.61 -15.47
C LYS A 374 -7.20 -3.95 -16.32
N PHE A 375 -6.54 -4.74 -17.15
CA PHE A 375 -5.56 -4.28 -18.12
C PHE A 375 -6.20 -4.32 -19.51
N GLY A 376 -7.03 -3.31 -19.81
CA GLY A 376 -7.90 -3.26 -20.98
C GLY A 376 -9.36 -3.55 -20.60
N HIS A 377 -10.13 -4.06 -21.56
CA HIS A 377 -11.54 -4.44 -21.39
C HIS A 377 -11.67 -5.96 -21.31
N GLY A 378 -11.53 -6.53 -20.11
CA GLY A 378 -11.72 -7.96 -19.90
C GLY A 378 -13.17 -8.38 -20.07
N ARG A 379 -13.41 -9.47 -20.82
CA ARG A 379 -14.75 -10.05 -21.07
C ARG A 379 -15.05 -11.30 -20.24
N PHE A 380 -14.01 -11.98 -19.76
CA PHE A 380 -14.11 -13.26 -19.06
C PHE A 380 -13.72 -13.08 -17.59
N GLN A 381 -14.38 -13.83 -16.70
CA GLN A 381 -14.10 -13.82 -15.26
C GLN A 381 -12.94 -14.75 -14.90
N THR A 382 -12.87 -15.91 -15.57
CA THR A 382 -11.82 -16.92 -15.32
C THR A 382 -11.03 -17.27 -16.58
N ALA A 383 -9.82 -17.81 -16.40
CA ALA A 383 -9.00 -18.27 -17.52
C ALA A 383 -9.61 -19.51 -18.19
N GLN A 384 -10.30 -20.35 -17.43
CA GLN A 384 -11.00 -21.52 -17.94
C GLN A 384 -12.18 -21.12 -18.83
N GLU A 385 -13.01 -20.18 -18.37
CA GLU A 385 -14.11 -19.59 -19.17
C GLU A 385 -13.58 -18.98 -20.47
N LYS A 386 -12.47 -18.24 -20.42
CA LYS A 386 -11.83 -17.70 -21.64
C LYS A 386 -11.42 -18.81 -22.62
N ARG A 387 -10.78 -19.88 -22.14
CA ARG A 387 -10.34 -20.99 -23.01
C ARG A 387 -11.53 -21.73 -23.60
N ALA A 388 -12.56 -21.97 -22.79
CA ALA A 388 -13.79 -22.62 -23.23
C ALA A 388 -14.56 -21.79 -24.25
N PHE A 389 -14.48 -20.46 -24.21
CA PHE A 389 -15.09 -19.59 -25.22
C PHE A 389 -14.26 -19.49 -26.50
N MET A 390 -12.92 -19.44 -26.39
CA MET A 390 -11.99 -19.18 -27.49
C MET A 390 -11.55 -20.46 -28.25
N VAL A 391 -12.39 -21.51 -28.27
CA VAL A 391 -12.21 -22.92 -28.72
C VAL A 391 -11.26 -23.19 -29.93
N SER A 392 -10.88 -22.20 -30.74
CA SER A 392 -10.12 -22.35 -31.99
C SER A 392 -8.82 -21.54 -32.12
N CYS A 393 -8.27 -20.96 -31.04
CA CYS A 393 -6.94 -20.34 -31.15
C CYS A 393 -5.85 -21.42 -31.25
N VAL A 394 -5.27 -21.57 -32.45
CA VAL A 394 -4.02 -22.31 -32.69
C VAL A 394 -3.01 -21.92 -31.60
N PRO A 395 -2.48 -22.86 -30.80
CA PRO A 395 -1.43 -22.53 -29.85
C PRO A 395 -0.25 -21.93 -30.62
N HIS A 396 0.32 -20.82 -30.12
CA HIS A 396 1.59 -20.34 -30.66
C HIS A 396 2.58 -21.53 -30.71
N PRO A 397 3.30 -21.74 -31.82
CA PRO A 397 4.08 -22.97 -32.09
C PRO A 397 5.23 -23.23 -31.11
N CYS A 398 5.41 -22.40 -30.08
CA CYS A 398 6.46 -22.53 -29.07
C CYS A 398 6.02 -23.28 -27.80
N SER A 399 4.79 -23.79 -27.72
CA SER A 399 4.26 -24.44 -26.51
C SER A 399 4.26 -25.99 -26.54
N SER A 400 4.79 -26.61 -27.60
CA SER A 400 4.87 -28.07 -27.76
C SER A 400 6.25 -28.68 -27.52
N LEU A 401 7.30 -27.91 -27.22
CA LEU A 401 8.61 -28.46 -26.90
C LEU A 401 8.78 -28.64 -25.38
N GLY A 402 8.12 -29.65 -24.85
CA GLY A 402 8.50 -30.27 -23.59
C GLY A 402 9.74 -31.14 -23.79
N LEU A 403 10.92 -30.51 -23.83
CA LEU A 403 12.21 -31.22 -23.68
C LEU A 403 12.92 -30.70 -22.43
N PRO A 404 13.41 -31.59 -21.55
CA PRO A 404 14.13 -31.18 -20.36
C PRO A 404 15.54 -30.70 -20.75
N PHE A 405 15.78 -29.39 -20.75
CA PHE A 405 17.14 -28.85 -20.82
C PHE A 405 17.87 -29.13 -19.50
N HIS A 406 18.54 -30.28 -19.47
CA HIS A 406 19.60 -30.55 -18.51
C HIS A 406 20.86 -29.84 -19.00
N ILE A 407 21.15 -28.66 -18.46
CA ILE A 407 22.40 -27.93 -18.75
C ILE A 407 23.51 -28.59 -17.93
N GLN A 408 24.30 -29.47 -18.55
CA GLN A 408 25.63 -29.79 -18.04
C GLN A 408 26.62 -28.67 -18.45
N PRO A 409 27.49 -28.20 -17.56
CA PRO A 409 28.50 -27.22 -17.92
C PRO A 409 29.63 -27.90 -18.72
N ALA A 410 29.77 -27.55 -20.00
CA ALA A 410 30.89 -27.98 -20.82
C ALA A 410 32.21 -27.33 -20.35
N ARG A 411 33.27 -28.13 -20.30
CA ARG A 411 34.64 -27.74 -19.92
C ARG A 411 35.22 -26.75 -20.92
N VAL A 412 35.95 -25.76 -20.41
CA VAL A 412 36.73 -24.78 -21.19
C VAL A 412 37.93 -25.49 -21.82
N GLY A 413 37.95 -25.59 -23.14
CA GLY A 413 39.12 -25.97 -23.95
C GLY A 413 39.64 -24.77 -24.75
N LYS A 414 40.97 -24.64 -24.84
CA LYS A 414 41.71 -23.58 -25.53
C LYS A 414 41.28 -23.41 -27.00
N LEU A 415 41.12 -22.16 -27.45
CA LEU A 415 41.04 -21.78 -28.86
C LEU A 415 42.38 -21.20 -29.31
N GLU A 416 43.00 -21.79 -30.34
CA GLU A 416 44.08 -21.19 -31.11
C GLU A 416 43.50 -20.33 -32.25
N LEU A 417 44.09 -19.16 -32.48
CA LEU A 417 43.74 -18.24 -33.57
C LEU A 417 44.74 -18.41 -34.70
N ALA A 418 44.28 -18.89 -35.86
CA ALA A 418 45.03 -18.85 -37.11
C ALA A 418 44.21 -18.13 -38.19
N GLY A 419 44.75 -17.03 -38.74
CA GLY A 419 44.17 -16.32 -39.88
C GLY A 419 44.56 -14.84 -39.95
N THR A 420 45.30 -14.46 -40.99
CA THR A 420 45.83 -13.12 -41.29
C THR A 420 44.75 -12.11 -41.71
N PRO A 421 44.83 -10.81 -41.31
CA PRO A 421 43.84 -9.80 -41.69
C PRO A 421 44.17 -9.12 -43.03
N LEU A 422 43.19 -9.02 -43.92
CA LEU A 422 43.20 -8.10 -45.07
C LEU A 422 42.56 -6.76 -44.65
N ARG A 423 43.25 -5.66 -44.99
CA ARG A 423 43.00 -4.31 -44.48
C ARG A 423 42.03 -3.56 -45.41
N SER A 424 40.87 -3.11 -44.90
CA SER A 424 40.06 -2.07 -45.55
C SER A 424 39.58 -1.03 -44.54
N SER A 425 39.71 0.25 -44.91
CA SER A 425 39.41 1.43 -44.10
C SER A 425 37.90 1.71 -44.01
N ALA A 426 37.21 1.03 -43.08
CA ALA A 426 35.98 1.49 -42.41
C ALA A 426 35.45 0.34 -41.54
N GLY A 427 35.42 0.52 -40.21
CA GLY A 427 34.65 -0.28 -39.25
C GLY A 427 34.81 -1.81 -39.29
N GLU A 428 35.55 -2.35 -38.33
CA GLU A 428 35.65 -3.81 -38.13
C GLU A 428 34.27 -4.44 -37.93
N THR A 429 33.85 -5.26 -38.90
CA THR A 429 32.65 -6.10 -38.81
C THR A 429 33.13 -7.54 -38.84
N PHE A 430 33.05 -8.24 -37.70
CA PHE A 430 33.38 -9.67 -37.63
C PHE A 430 32.15 -10.50 -37.99
N PHE A 431 32.23 -11.28 -39.07
CA PHE A 431 31.24 -12.30 -39.41
C PHE A 431 31.61 -13.62 -38.71
N LEU A 432 30.82 -14.04 -37.73
CA LEU A 432 30.87 -15.39 -37.19
C LEU A 432 29.93 -16.27 -38.02
N PHE A 433 30.49 -17.14 -38.86
CA PHE A 433 29.74 -18.21 -39.50
C PHE A 433 29.60 -19.37 -38.51
N PHE A 434 28.36 -19.73 -38.20
CA PHE A 434 28.04 -21.00 -37.55
C PHE A 434 27.51 -21.95 -38.63
N GLU A 435 28.31 -22.96 -38.99
CA GLU A 435 27.81 -24.13 -39.69
C GLU A 435 27.27 -25.11 -38.64
N THR A 436 25.97 -25.39 -38.70
CA THR A 436 25.32 -26.46 -37.96
C THR A 436 24.78 -27.45 -38.97
N GLU A 437 25.25 -28.70 -38.92
CA GLU A 437 24.69 -29.77 -39.74
C GLU A 437 23.20 -29.91 -39.47
N GLY A 438 22.39 -29.67 -40.49
CA GLY A 438 20.95 -29.85 -40.46
C GLY A 438 20.16 -28.57 -40.20
N THR A 439 19.57 -28.04 -41.28
CA THR A 439 18.49 -27.04 -41.34
C THR A 439 18.84 -25.58 -41.02
N GLY A 440 19.08 -24.80 -42.09
CA GLY A 440 18.76 -23.37 -42.21
C GLY A 440 19.68 -22.38 -41.47
N ALA A 441 20.35 -21.51 -42.23
CA ALA A 441 21.17 -20.42 -41.69
C ALA A 441 20.33 -19.44 -40.85
N ILE A 442 20.71 -19.23 -39.59
CA ILE A 442 20.16 -18.18 -38.71
C ILE A 442 21.13 -17.00 -38.70
N LEU A 443 20.69 -15.88 -39.25
CA LEU A 443 21.43 -14.61 -39.24
C LEU A 443 21.16 -13.91 -37.89
N ALA A 444 22.09 -14.05 -36.93
CA ALA A 444 22.00 -13.37 -35.64
C ALA A 444 22.75 -12.03 -35.68
N TYR A 445 22.01 -10.92 -35.66
CA TYR A 445 22.58 -9.59 -35.43
C TYR A 445 22.89 -9.41 -33.93
N CYS A 446 24.16 -9.39 -33.55
CA CYS A 446 24.57 -9.09 -32.18
C CYS A 446 25.31 -7.75 -32.15
N ASN A 447 24.64 -6.69 -31.67
CA ASN A 447 25.28 -5.40 -31.40
C ASN A 447 26.09 -5.51 -30.09
N LEU A 448 27.39 -5.77 -30.22
CA LEU A 448 28.32 -5.77 -29.09
C LEU A 448 28.75 -4.32 -28.80
N HIS A 449 28.10 -3.67 -27.82
CA HIS A 449 28.62 -2.41 -27.27
C HIS A 449 29.80 -2.72 -26.34
N LEU A 450 31.02 -2.55 -26.82
CA LEU A 450 32.22 -2.50 -25.98
C LEU A 450 32.19 -1.21 -25.16
N LEU A 451 31.99 -1.32 -23.84
CA LEU A 451 32.21 -0.24 -22.88
C LEU A 451 33.72 -0.05 -22.72
N GLY A 452 34.30 0.86 -23.50
CA GLY A 452 35.67 1.31 -23.31
C GLY A 452 35.81 2.06 -21.99
N SER A 453 36.66 1.53 -21.11
CA SER A 453 37.18 2.22 -19.93
C SER A 453 38.12 3.35 -20.38
N SER A 454 37.70 4.59 -20.21
CA SER A 454 38.58 5.75 -20.37
C SER A 454 39.36 5.96 -19.08
N ASP A 455 40.56 5.39 -19.01
CA ASP A 455 41.61 5.82 -18.09
C ASP A 455 42.21 7.12 -18.62
N SER A 456 42.04 8.21 -17.87
CA SER A 456 42.67 9.50 -18.10
C SER A 456 44.07 9.51 -17.46
N PRO A 457 45.15 9.88 -18.18
CA PRO A 457 46.41 10.24 -17.55
C PRO A 457 46.36 11.70 -17.11
N ALA A 458 46.71 11.93 -15.86
CA ALA A 458 47.00 13.26 -15.33
C ALA A 458 48.27 13.81 -15.99
N SER A 459 48.20 15.03 -16.53
CA SER A 459 49.35 15.86 -16.86
C SER A 459 49.24 17.18 -16.13
N ALA A 460 50.40 17.64 -15.66
CA ALA A 460 50.63 18.79 -14.81
C ALA A 460 50.24 20.13 -15.44
N SER A 461 49.62 21.00 -14.62
CA SER A 461 49.95 22.41 -14.36
C SER A 461 48.80 23.06 -13.59
#